data_AF-A0A756TZ88-F1
#
_entry.id   AF-A0A756TZ88-F1
#
_cell.length_a   1.000
_cell.length_b   1.000
_cell.length_c   1.000
_cell.angle_alpha   90.00
_cell.angle_beta   90.00
_cell.angle_gamma   90.00
#
_symmetry.space_group_name_H-M   'P 1'
#
loop_
_entity.id
_entity.type
_entity.pdbx_description
1 polymer ?
#
loop_
_entity_poly.entity_id
_entity_poly.type
_entity_poly.pdbx_seq_one_letter_code
_entity_poly.pdbx_strand_id
1 'polypeptide(L)'
;IGSVKRWEAWDIAPGDQILVSLAGQGIPRLDEVVWRSRERSKPVPPDSHFNSLTCFYASATCQEQFISRLIWLGSRSALGLDGMGEASWRALHQTHRFEHIFSWLTLTSAQIANTPGFAKGKSEQIWRQFNLARRQPFTRWIMAMDIPLTQAALQASGDRSWEQLLMRTEQHWRQLPATGERRAGRVIDWRNNLQIKALSRWLAAQHIPGFGS
;
A
#
# COMPACT_ATOMS: atom_id res chain seq x y z
N ILE A 1 3.97 20.14 -9.63
CA ILE A 1 5.44 20.26 -9.81
C ILE A 1 6.16 18.93 -10.05
N GLY A 2 5.61 17.79 -9.62
CA GLY A 2 6.16 16.46 -9.94
C GLY A 2 7.00 15.87 -8.81
N SER A 3 7.98 15.02 -9.13
CA SER A 3 8.92 14.44 -8.17
C SER A 3 9.91 15.46 -7.61
N VAL A 4 10.56 15.16 -6.48
CA VAL A 4 11.64 15.98 -5.91
C VAL A 4 12.72 16.27 -6.95
N LYS A 5 13.20 15.24 -7.67
CA LYS A 5 14.15 15.40 -8.78
C LYS A 5 13.66 16.38 -9.85
N ARG A 6 12.36 16.35 -10.18
CA ARG A 6 11.79 17.29 -11.17
C ARG A 6 11.74 18.70 -10.61
N TRP A 7 11.32 18.88 -9.35
CA TRP A 7 11.33 20.18 -8.69
C TRP A 7 12.75 20.78 -8.59
N GLU A 8 13.75 19.96 -8.23
CA GLU A 8 15.16 20.34 -8.22
C GLU A 8 15.64 20.80 -9.60
N ALA A 9 15.27 20.06 -10.65
CA ALA A 9 15.60 20.41 -12.03
C ALA A 9 14.92 21.71 -12.51
N TRP A 10 13.69 21.98 -12.05
CA TRP A 10 13.02 23.26 -12.31
C TRP A 10 13.59 24.42 -11.49
N ASP A 11 14.38 24.11 -10.46
CA ASP A 11 15.04 25.08 -9.59
C ASP A 11 14.07 26.02 -8.84
N ILE A 12 12.78 25.68 -8.71
CA ILE A 12 11.73 26.60 -8.22
C ILE A 12 11.89 26.92 -6.72
N ALA A 13 11.75 28.18 -6.35
CA ALA A 13 11.64 28.66 -4.98
C ALA A 13 10.28 29.38 -4.75
N PRO A 14 9.79 29.44 -3.49
CA PRO A 14 8.67 30.31 -3.14
C PRO A 14 8.93 31.76 -3.63
N GLY A 15 7.92 32.37 -4.25
CA GLY A 15 8.01 33.70 -4.84
C GLY A 15 8.35 33.73 -6.34
N ASP A 16 8.85 32.64 -6.93
CA ASP A 16 9.02 32.54 -8.39
C ASP A 16 7.64 32.56 -9.10
N GLN A 17 7.56 33.21 -10.27
CA GLN A 17 6.37 33.14 -11.13
C GLN A 17 6.54 32.04 -12.17
N ILE A 18 5.49 31.25 -12.36
CA ILE A 18 5.50 30.06 -13.22
C ILE A 18 4.38 30.16 -14.26
N LEU A 19 4.66 29.63 -15.45
CA LEU A 19 3.64 29.39 -16.46
C LEU A 19 2.99 28.04 -16.21
N VAL A 20 1.67 28.03 -16.10
CA VAL A 20 0.86 26.83 -15.88
C VAL A 20 -0.10 26.67 -17.04
N SER A 21 -0.11 25.48 -17.64
CA SER A 21 -1.14 25.05 -18.58
C SER A 21 -1.94 23.88 -18.03
N LEU A 22 -3.02 23.50 -18.70
CA LEU A 22 -3.80 22.32 -18.36
C LEU A 22 -3.42 21.17 -19.26
N ALA A 23 -2.99 20.05 -18.68
CA ALA A 23 -2.82 18.81 -19.41
C ALA A 23 -4.15 18.05 -19.44
N GLY A 24 -4.73 17.89 -20.64
CA GLY A 24 -5.98 17.16 -20.83
C GLY A 24 -7.16 17.78 -20.07
N GLN A 25 -7.90 16.97 -19.32
CA GLN A 25 -9.13 17.37 -18.60
C GLN A 25 -8.89 18.10 -17.26
N GLY A 26 -7.90 18.99 -17.20
CA GLY A 26 -7.78 19.97 -16.11
C GLY A 26 -6.70 19.73 -15.05
N ILE A 27 -5.72 18.84 -15.27
CA ILE A 27 -4.58 18.72 -14.35
C ILE A 27 -3.58 19.86 -14.64
N PRO A 28 -3.30 20.77 -13.69
CA PRO A 28 -2.35 21.85 -13.90
C PRO A 28 -0.94 21.30 -14.07
N ARG A 29 -0.30 21.68 -15.18
CA ARG A 29 1.06 21.33 -15.54
C ARG A 29 1.90 22.60 -15.54
N LEU A 30 3.04 22.54 -14.85
CA LEU A 30 4.06 23.57 -14.92
C LEU A 30 4.82 23.41 -16.23
N ASP A 31 4.83 24.47 -17.04
CA ASP A 31 5.51 24.52 -18.33
C ASP A 31 6.85 25.25 -18.25
N GLU A 32 6.92 26.35 -17.48
CA GLU A 32 8.13 27.16 -17.36
C GLU A 32 8.16 27.98 -16.06
N VAL A 33 9.36 28.41 -15.64
CA VAL A 33 9.57 29.46 -14.63
C VAL A 33 9.85 30.78 -15.34
N VAL A 34 8.86 31.66 -15.42
CA VAL A 34 8.92 32.91 -16.21
C VAL A 34 9.62 34.05 -15.48
N TRP A 35 9.64 34.00 -14.14
CA TRP A 35 10.34 35.00 -13.34
C TRP A 35 10.85 34.39 -12.03
N ARG A 36 12.07 34.77 -11.64
CA ARG A 36 12.68 34.30 -10.40
C ARG A 36 12.73 35.40 -9.35
N SER A 37 12.31 35.06 -8.13
CA SER A 37 12.41 35.95 -6.98
C SER A 37 13.86 36.28 -6.66
N ARG A 38 14.10 37.48 -6.13
CA ARG A 38 15.43 37.88 -5.63
C ARG A 38 15.79 37.17 -4.34
N GLU A 39 14.82 36.98 -3.46
CA GLU A 39 14.98 36.23 -2.21
C GLU A 39 14.50 34.80 -2.42
N ARG A 40 15.40 33.83 -2.32
CA ARG A 40 15.14 32.42 -2.65
C ARG A 40 15.54 31.51 -1.50
N SER A 41 14.66 31.40 -0.52
CA SER A 41 14.76 30.36 0.51
C SER A 41 13.98 29.12 0.04
N LYS A 42 14.70 28.05 -0.32
CA LYS A 42 14.08 26.80 -0.77
C LYS A 42 13.80 25.88 0.40
N PRO A 43 12.65 25.19 0.42
CA PRO A 43 12.43 24.14 1.39
C PRO A 43 13.43 23.00 1.17
N VAL A 44 13.88 22.38 2.26
CA VAL A 44 14.65 21.14 2.20
C VAL A 44 13.65 19.99 2.03
N PRO A 45 13.78 19.16 0.98
CA PRO A 45 12.95 17.97 0.85
C PRO A 45 13.12 17.08 2.09
N PRO A 46 12.03 16.48 2.59
CA PRO A 46 12.15 15.53 3.68
C PRO A 46 13.02 14.35 3.22
N ASP A 47 13.82 13.82 4.14
CA ASP A 47 14.59 12.60 3.90
C ASP A 47 13.66 11.46 3.47
N SER A 48 14.17 10.59 2.60
CA SER A 48 13.43 9.43 2.06
C SER A 48 13.28 8.32 3.10
N HIS A 49 12.56 8.58 4.20
CA HIS A 49 12.33 7.63 5.29
C HIS A 49 11.36 6.49 4.92
N PHE A 50 10.57 6.66 3.86
CA PHE A 50 9.54 5.71 3.46
C PHE A 50 9.85 5.10 2.10
N ASN A 51 9.70 3.79 1.99
CA ASN A 51 9.80 3.05 0.74
C ASN A 51 8.73 1.94 0.67
N SER A 52 8.73 1.17 -0.41
CA SER A 52 7.75 0.11 -0.64
C SER A 52 7.76 -1.00 0.43
N LEU A 53 8.79 -1.08 1.27
CA LEU A 53 8.96 -2.08 2.33
C LEU A 53 8.87 -1.53 3.76
N THR A 54 8.46 -0.26 3.96
CA THR A 54 8.31 0.37 5.29
C THR A 54 6.85 0.53 5.71
N CYS A 55 6.58 0.70 7.01
CA CYS A 55 5.26 1.05 7.54
C CYS A 55 4.16 -0.02 7.39
N PHE A 56 4.54 -1.30 7.40
CA PHE A 56 3.59 -2.41 7.57
C PHE A 56 3.05 -2.54 9.01
N TYR A 57 3.74 -1.91 9.96
CA TYR A 57 3.39 -1.83 11.37
C TYR A 57 3.08 -0.39 11.75
N ALA A 58 2.12 -0.20 12.65
CA ALA A 58 1.74 1.11 13.12
C ALA A 58 2.83 1.69 14.03
N SER A 59 3.18 2.94 13.78
CA SER A 59 4.07 3.73 14.62
C SER A 59 3.72 5.21 14.45
N ALA A 60 4.15 6.05 15.38
CA ALA A 60 3.95 7.50 15.27
C ALA A 60 4.53 8.08 13.97
N THR A 61 5.68 7.57 13.52
CA THR A 61 6.32 8.01 12.27
C THR A 61 5.62 7.48 11.02
N CYS A 62 4.96 6.32 11.11
CA CYS A 62 4.33 5.67 9.96
C CYS A 62 2.83 5.97 9.81
N GLN A 63 2.22 6.78 10.67
CA GLN A 63 0.76 6.96 10.76
C GLN A 63 0.07 7.07 9.38
N GLU A 64 0.48 8.01 8.55
CA GLU A 64 -0.13 8.27 7.24
C GLU A 64 0.15 7.18 6.22
N GLN A 65 1.37 6.61 6.24
CA GLN A 65 1.74 5.52 5.34
C GLN A 65 1.06 4.19 5.72
N PHE A 66 0.87 3.96 7.02
CA PHE A 66 0.15 2.81 7.55
C PHE A 66 -1.31 2.83 7.09
N ILE A 67 -1.99 3.98 7.23
CA ILE A 67 -3.35 4.15 6.69
C ILE A 67 -3.38 3.97 5.17
N SER A 68 -2.40 4.50 4.44
CA SER A 68 -2.30 4.32 2.99
C SER A 68 -2.20 2.84 2.59
N ARG A 69 -1.46 2.02 3.36
CA ARG A 69 -1.41 0.56 3.15
C ARG A 69 -2.73 -0.13 3.46
N LEU A 70 -3.46 0.30 4.49
CA LEU A 70 -4.81 -0.21 4.77
C LEU A 70 -5.79 0.12 3.64
N ILE A 71 -5.69 1.31 3.04
CA ILE A 71 -6.50 1.68 1.87
C ILE A 71 -6.13 0.78 0.68
N TRP A 72 -4.83 0.60 0.40
CA TRP A 72 -4.35 -0.27 -0.68
C TRP A 72 -4.84 -1.71 -0.51
N LEU A 73 -4.64 -2.32 0.67
CA LEU A 73 -5.05 -3.71 0.90
C LEU A 73 -6.57 -3.90 0.78
N GLY A 74 -7.36 -2.88 1.13
CA GLY A 74 -8.81 -2.90 0.98
C GLY A 74 -9.30 -2.67 -0.44
N SER A 75 -8.43 -2.25 -1.37
CA SER A 75 -8.81 -1.94 -2.75
C SER A 75 -9.38 -3.14 -3.51
N ARG A 76 -10.12 -2.87 -4.59
CA ARG A 76 -10.65 -3.90 -5.50
C ARG A 76 -9.56 -4.77 -6.13
N SER A 77 -8.35 -4.25 -6.28
CA SER A 77 -7.22 -5.01 -6.81
C SER A 77 -6.65 -5.97 -5.77
N ALA A 78 -6.62 -5.56 -4.49
CA ALA A 78 -6.13 -6.36 -3.37
C ALA A 78 -7.24 -7.22 -2.74
N LEU A 79 -7.78 -6.95 -1.54
CA LEU A 79 -8.78 -7.83 -0.89
C LEU A 79 -10.24 -7.52 -1.22
N GLY A 80 -10.52 -6.37 -1.85
CA GLY A 80 -11.88 -5.99 -2.26
C GLY A 80 -12.81 -5.74 -1.07
N LEU A 81 -12.38 -4.94 -0.10
CA LEU A 81 -13.15 -4.60 1.09
C LEU A 81 -14.08 -3.41 0.82
N ASP A 82 -15.23 -3.67 0.22
CA ASP A 82 -16.17 -2.62 -0.16
C ASP A 82 -16.70 -1.84 1.07
N GLY A 83 -16.59 -0.51 1.03
CA GLY A 83 -16.96 0.38 2.14
C GLY A 83 -15.81 0.68 3.11
N MET A 84 -14.62 0.10 2.89
CA MET A 84 -13.40 0.40 3.64
C MET A 84 -12.57 1.49 2.98
N GLY A 85 -13.05 2.74 3.11
CA GLY A 85 -12.28 3.93 2.78
C GLY A 85 -11.38 4.40 3.93
N GLU A 86 -10.57 5.43 3.67
CA GLU A 86 -9.64 6.03 4.63
C GLU A 86 -10.28 6.32 6.00
N ALA A 87 -11.43 7.00 6.03
CA ALA A 87 -12.12 7.34 7.26
C ALA A 87 -12.51 6.10 8.08
N SER A 88 -12.95 5.02 7.43
CA SER A 88 -13.27 3.76 8.10
C SER A 88 -12.01 3.10 8.69
N TRP A 89 -10.90 3.10 7.95
CA TRP A 89 -9.63 2.58 8.45
C TRP A 89 -9.08 3.38 9.63
N ARG A 90 -9.13 4.71 9.54
CA ARG A 90 -8.72 5.59 10.64
C ARG A 90 -9.57 5.36 11.89
N ALA A 91 -10.90 5.31 11.74
CA ALA A 91 -11.80 5.07 12.87
C ALA A 91 -11.49 3.73 13.57
N LEU A 92 -11.32 2.65 12.80
CA LEU A 92 -10.96 1.35 13.36
C LEU A 92 -9.57 1.36 14.01
N HIS A 93 -8.56 1.92 13.35
CA HIS A 93 -7.20 1.96 13.89
C HIS A 93 -7.09 2.82 15.15
N GLN A 94 -7.74 3.98 15.19
CA GLN A 94 -7.75 4.87 16.36
C GLN A 94 -8.44 4.23 17.57
N THR A 95 -9.50 3.44 17.32
CA THR A 95 -10.28 2.78 18.37
C THR A 95 -9.59 1.51 18.88
N HIS A 96 -9.16 0.64 17.96
CA HIS A 96 -8.71 -0.71 18.28
C HIS A 96 -7.19 -0.90 18.21
N ARG A 97 -6.43 0.17 17.87
CA ARG A 97 -4.97 0.22 17.91
C ARG A 97 -4.30 -0.96 17.21
N PHE A 98 -4.49 -1.02 15.90
CA PHE A 98 -3.81 -2.03 15.07
C PHE A 98 -2.30 -1.96 15.24
N GLU A 99 -1.69 -3.14 15.42
CA GLU A 99 -0.25 -3.31 15.44
C GLU A 99 0.32 -3.32 14.02
N HIS A 100 -0.38 -3.97 13.08
CA HIS A 100 0.04 -4.14 11.69
C HIS A 100 -1.13 -4.16 10.71
N ILE A 101 -0.83 -4.15 9.40
CA ILE A 101 -1.84 -3.99 8.35
C ILE A 101 -2.93 -5.07 8.32
N PHE A 102 -2.69 -6.24 8.92
CA PHE A 102 -3.67 -7.32 9.06
C PHE A 102 -4.37 -7.43 10.42
N SER A 103 -4.10 -6.55 11.39
CA SER A 103 -4.68 -6.67 12.74
C SER A 103 -6.22 -6.56 12.75
N TRP A 104 -6.83 -6.02 11.70
CA TRP A 104 -8.28 -5.98 11.55
C TRP A 104 -8.92 -7.38 11.45
N LEU A 105 -8.18 -8.41 11.06
CA LEU A 105 -8.69 -9.79 10.95
C LEU A 105 -9.12 -10.38 12.29
N THR A 106 -8.59 -9.87 13.41
CA THR A 106 -8.94 -10.34 14.77
C THR A 106 -10.07 -9.54 15.41
N LEU A 107 -10.57 -8.50 14.74
CA LEU A 107 -11.72 -7.76 15.24
C LEU A 107 -12.96 -8.63 15.23
N THR A 108 -13.73 -8.58 16.31
CA THR A 108 -15.05 -9.20 16.39
C THR A 108 -16.14 -8.26 15.88
N SER A 109 -17.30 -8.81 15.54
CA SER A 109 -18.49 -8.01 15.20
C SER A 109 -18.83 -6.96 16.27
N ALA A 110 -18.71 -7.33 17.55
CA ALA A 110 -18.95 -6.43 18.67
C ALA A 110 -17.92 -5.28 18.74
N GLN A 111 -16.64 -5.56 18.51
CA GLN A 111 -15.61 -4.52 18.46
C GLN A 111 -15.84 -3.55 17.29
N ILE A 112 -16.22 -4.05 16.12
CA ILE A 112 -16.56 -3.19 14.97
C ILE A 112 -17.77 -2.31 15.32
N ALA A 113 -18.83 -2.89 15.92
CA ALA A 113 -20.01 -2.16 16.34
C ALA A 113 -19.72 -1.06 17.38
N ASN A 114 -18.73 -1.27 18.25
CA ASN A 114 -18.29 -0.29 19.25
C ASN A 114 -17.34 0.78 18.70
N THR A 115 -17.14 0.86 17.38
CA THR A 115 -16.31 1.90 16.76
C THR A 115 -17.10 3.21 16.64
N PRO A 116 -16.63 4.32 17.23
CA PRO A 116 -17.33 5.61 17.14
C PRO A 116 -17.56 6.04 15.69
N GLY A 117 -18.75 6.55 15.41
CA GLY A 117 -19.17 6.99 14.07
C GLY A 117 -19.61 5.87 13.12
N PHE A 118 -19.60 4.60 13.55
CA PHE A 118 -20.18 3.51 12.76
C PHE A 118 -21.62 3.24 13.18
N ALA A 119 -22.56 3.45 12.25
CA ALA A 119 -23.93 2.98 12.41
C ALA A 119 -23.99 1.44 12.32
N LYS A 120 -25.01 0.83 12.96
CA LYS A 120 -25.21 -0.63 13.01
C LYS A 120 -25.07 -1.30 11.64
N GLY A 121 -25.76 -0.80 10.61
CA GLY A 121 -25.71 -1.37 9.26
C GLY A 121 -24.31 -1.31 8.62
N LYS A 122 -23.54 -0.24 8.89
CA LYS A 122 -22.15 -0.12 8.43
C LYS A 122 -21.26 -1.16 9.13
N SER A 123 -21.43 -1.34 10.44
CA SER A 123 -20.67 -2.33 11.22
C SER A 123 -20.92 -3.76 10.74
N GLU A 124 -22.18 -4.11 10.48
CA GLU A 124 -22.57 -5.41 9.92
C GLU A 124 -22.00 -5.63 8.50
N GLN A 125 -22.02 -4.59 7.66
CA GLN A 125 -21.38 -4.63 6.33
C GLN A 125 -19.88 -4.88 6.45
N ILE A 126 -19.17 -4.14 7.29
CA ILE A 126 -17.72 -4.28 7.48
C ILE A 126 -17.39 -5.68 7.98
N TRP A 127 -18.14 -6.17 8.97
CA TRP A 127 -17.98 -7.53 9.48
C TRP A 127 -18.14 -8.58 8.38
N ARG A 128 -19.15 -8.44 7.51
CA ARG A 128 -19.34 -9.32 6.35
C ARG A 128 -18.15 -9.25 5.39
N GLN A 129 -17.66 -8.06 5.07
CA GLN A 129 -16.51 -7.88 4.18
C GLN A 129 -15.23 -8.52 4.73
N PHE A 130 -14.97 -8.39 6.03
CA PHE A 130 -13.81 -9.03 6.66
C PHE A 130 -13.90 -10.56 6.58
N ASN A 131 -15.09 -11.14 6.78
CA ASN A 131 -15.28 -12.58 6.63
C ASN A 131 -15.15 -13.06 5.17
N LEU A 132 -15.61 -12.27 4.19
CA LEU A 132 -15.41 -12.57 2.77
C LEU A 132 -13.93 -12.50 2.39
N ALA A 133 -13.19 -11.53 2.92
CA ALA A 133 -11.76 -11.38 2.66
C ALA A 133 -10.96 -12.63 3.04
N ARG A 134 -11.30 -13.31 4.14
CA ARG A 134 -10.67 -14.58 4.56
C ARG A 134 -10.75 -15.70 3.51
N ARG A 135 -11.70 -15.61 2.58
CA ARG A 135 -11.90 -16.58 1.49
C ARG A 135 -11.24 -16.16 0.18
N GLN A 136 -10.59 -15.00 0.14
CA GLN A 136 -9.90 -14.53 -1.06
C GLN A 136 -8.71 -15.45 -1.38
N PRO A 137 -8.42 -15.67 -2.67
CA PRO A 137 -7.28 -16.48 -3.09
C PRO A 137 -5.95 -15.87 -2.63
N PHE A 138 -4.95 -16.74 -2.44
CA PHE A 138 -3.59 -16.38 -2.03
C PHE A 138 -2.99 -15.18 -2.78
N THR A 139 -3.18 -15.11 -4.10
CA THR A 139 -2.64 -14.01 -4.91
C THR A 139 -3.16 -12.62 -4.51
N ARG A 140 -4.38 -12.52 -4.00
CA ARG A 140 -4.95 -11.26 -3.50
C ARG A 140 -4.35 -10.84 -2.16
N TRP A 141 -4.04 -11.81 -1.30
CA TRP A 141 -3.32 -11.57 -0.05
C TRP A 141 -1.89 -11.09 -0.29
N ILE A 142 -1.20 -11.70 -1.25
CA ILE A 142 0.16 -11.28 -1.61
C ILE A 142 0.17 -9.89 -2.26
N MET A 143 -0.87 -9.56 -3.04
CA MET A 143 -1.07 -8.19 -3.54
C MET A 143 -1.33 -7.19 -2.40
N ALA A 144 -2.14 -7.57 -1.41
CA ALA A 144 -2.37 -6.77 -0.20
C ALA A 144 -1.11 -6.55 0.65
N MET A 145 -0.10 -7.41 0.50
CA MET A 145 1.23 -7.26 1.11
C MET A 145 2.20 -6.42 0.26
N ASP A 146 1.73 -5.75 -0.80
CA ASP A 146 2.52 -4.89 -1.68
C ASP A 146 3.68 -5.62 -2.39
N ILE A 147 3.46 -6.86 -2.83
CA ILE A 147 4.43 -7.52 -3.71
C ILE A 147 4.69 -6.64 -4.96
N PRO A 148 5.95 -6.46 -5.40
CA PRO A 148 6.25 -5.61 -6.55
C PRO A 148 5.97 -6.30 -7.90
N LEU A 149 4.80 -6.92 -8.05
CA LEU A 149 4.33 -7.57 -9.27
C LEU A 149 3.00 -6.98 -9.73
N THR A 150 2.75 -7.04 -11.04
CA THR A 150 1.43 -6.71 -11.59
C THR A 150 0.46 -7.86 -11.34
N GLN A 151 -0.84 -7.59 -11.41
CA GLN A 151 -1.85 -8.65 -11.35
C GLN A 151 -1.64 -9.70 -12.45
N ALA A 152 -1.29 -9.28 -13.67
CA ALA A 152 -0.99 -10.20 -14.77
C ALA A 152 0.22 -11.10 -14.47
N ALA A 153 1.28 -10.56 -13.87
CA ALA A 153 2.45 -11.36 -13.46
C ALA A 153 2.08 -12.36 -12.36
N LEU A 154 1.31 -11.95 -11.35
CA LEU A 154 0.84 -12.86 -10.29
C LEU A 154 -0.05 -13.99 -10.81
N GLN A 155 -0.90 -13.72 -11.79
CA GLN A 155 -1.71 -14.77 -12.41
C GLN A 155 -0.83 -15.73 -13.23
N ALA A 156 0.15 -15.19 -13.97
CA ALA A 156 1.08 -15.98 -14.77
C ALA A 156 2.05 -16.83 -13.93
N SER A 157 2.40 -16.42 -12.70
CA SER A 157 3.27 -17.24 -11.83
C SER A 157 2.62 -18.55 -11.41
N GLY A 158 1.29 -18.60 -11.38
CA GLY A 158 0.53 -19.78 -10.99
C GLY A 158 0.64 -20.13 -9.50
N ASP A 159 1.31 -19.29 -8.69
CA ASP A 159 1.50 -19.58 -7.27
C ASP A 159 0.17 -19.54 -6.52
N ARG A 160 -0.02 -20.52 -5.64
CA ARG A 160 -1.22 -20.68 -4.79
C ARG A 160 -0.88 -20.75 -3.31
N SER A 161 0.40 -20.83 -2.96
CA SER A 161 0.86 -20.83 -1.57
C SER A 161 2.16 -20.05 -1.37
N TRP A 162 2.39 -19.66 -0.12
CA TRP A 162 3.59 -18.97 0.34
C TRP A 162 4.83 -19.82 0.07
N GLU A 163 4.75 -21.12 0.31
CA GLU A 163 5.83 -22.07 0.03
C GLU A 163 6.23 -22.08 -1.45
N GLN A 164 5.25 -22.17 -2.37
CA GLN A 164 5.53 -22.13 -3.82
C GLN A 164 6.23 -20.82 -4.21
N LEU A 165 5.76 -19.69 -3.68
CA LEU A 165 6.37 -18.38 -3.91
C LEU A 165 7.82 -18.33 -3.39
N LEU A 166 8.10 -18.94 -2.23
CA LEU A 166 9.44 -18.99 -1.67
C LEU A 166 10.42 -19.81 -2.54
N MET A 167 9.94 -20.86 -3.20
CA MET A 167 10.75 -21.70 -4.09
C MET A 167 11.12 -21.01 -5.41
N ARG A 168 10.47 -19.90 -5.78
CA ARG A 168 10.75 -19.21 -7.06
C ARG A 168 12.13 -18.54 -7.07
N THR A 169 12.86 -18.72 -8.15
CA THR A 169 14.13 -18.03 -8.38
C THR A 169 13.91 -16.66 -9.00
N GLU A 170 14.93 -15.80 -8.97
CA GLU A 170 14.88 -14.52 -9.70
C GLU A 170 14.66 -14.74 -11.20
N GLN A 171 15.29 -15.76 -11.78
CA GLN A 171 15.11 -16.13 -13.19
C GLN A 171 13.66 -16.47 -13.53
N HIS A 172 12.94 -17.15 -12.63
CA HIS A 172 11.51 -17.42 -12.81
C HIS A 172 10.72 -16.12 -12.87
N TRP A 173 10.94 -15.20 -11.92
CA TRP A 173 10.25 -13.90 -11.92
C TRP A 173 10.52 -13.10 -13.19
N ARG A 174 11.74 -13.17 -13.73
CA ARG A 174 12.13 -12.47 -14.97
C ARG A 174 11.37 -12.90 -16.22
N GLN A 175 10.80 -14.11 -16.22
CA GLN A 175 10.03 -14.64 -17.34
C GLN A 175 8.58 -14.15 -17.33
N LEU A 176 8.13 -13.52 -16.25
CA LEU A 176 6.74 -13.09 -16.11
C LEU A 176 6.47 -11.75 -16.83
N PRO A 177 5.22 -11.50 -17.26
CA PRO A 177 4.83 -10.27 -17.92
C PRO A 177 5.28 -9.00 -17.18
N ALA A 178 5.89 -8.07 -17.90
CA ALA A 178 6.42 -6.81 -17.39
C ALA A 178 7.41 -6.96 -16.20
N THR A 179 8.02 -8.12 -15.98
CA THR A 179 8.89 -8.35 -14.82
C THR A 179 10.34 -8.43 -15.25
N GLY A 180 10.96 -7.28 -15.55
CA GLY A 180 12.41 -7.22 -15.83
C GLY A 180 13.27 -7.39 -14.57
N GLU A 181 14.60 -7.45 -14.75
CA GLU A 181 15.61 -7.64 -13.69
C GLU A 181 15.35 -6.81 -12.43
N ARG A 182 15.21 -5.49 -12.56
CA ARG A 182 14.91 -4.59 -11.42
C ARG A 182 13.66 -4.98 -10.64
N ARG A 183 12.61 -5.45 -11.33
CA ARG A 183 11.36 -5.85 -10.67
C ARG A 183 11.52 -7.22 -10.01
N ALA A 184 12.18 -8.15 -10.68
CA ALA A 184 12.52 -9.46 -10.11
C ALA A 184 13.37 -9.32 -8.84
N GLY A 185 14.44 -8.52 -8.86
CA GLY A 185 15.26 -8.21 -7.67
C GLY A 185 14.42 -7.64 -6.52
N ARG A 186 13.50 -6.70 -6.80
CA ARG A 186 12.58 -6.19 -5.77
C ARG A 186 11.64 -7.26 -5.20
N VAL A 187 11.24 -8.28 -5.97
CA VAL A 187 10.47 -9.41 -5.43
C VAL A 187 11.33 -10.22 -4.45
N ILE A 188 12.61 -10.43 -4.76
CA ILE A 188 13.55 -11.10 -3.87
C ILE A 188 13.73 -10.30 -2.57
N ASP A 189 13.94 -8.99 -2.65
CA ASP A 189 14.07 -8.11 -1.49
C ASP A 189 12.80 -8.12 -0.64
N TRP A 190 11.64 -7.96 -1.29
CA TRP A 190 10.33 -8.01 -0.64
C TRP A 190 10.11 -9.33 0.10
N ARG A 191 10.39 -10.46 -0.56
CA ARG A 191 10.28 -11.80 0.03
C ARG A 191 11.22 -11.98 1.22
N ASN A 192 12.42 -11.41 1.14
CA ASN A 192 13.44 -11.56 2.17
C ASN A 192 13.24 -10.63 3.37
N ASN A 193 12.40 -9.59 3.22
CA ASN A 193 12.10 -8.61 4.24
C ASN A 193 11.51 -9.25 5.53
N LEU A 194 12.01 -8.80 6.69
CA LEU A 194 11.62 -9.35 7.98
C LEU A 194 10.15 -9.09 8.35
N GLN A 195 9.62 -7.91 8.02
CA GLN A 195 8.22 -7.56 8.27
C GLN A 195 7.28 -8.40 7.39
N ILE A 196 7.62 -8.60 6.11
CA ILE A 196 6.86 -9.47 5.21
C ILE A 196 6.81 -10.92 5.72
N LYS A 197 7.96 -11.46 6.16
CA LYS A 197 8.02 -12.80 6.77
C LYS A 197 7.24 -12.90 8.08
N ALA A 198 7.20 -11.84 8.89
CA ALA A 198 6.43 -11.80 10.12
C ALA A 198 4.92 -11.80 9.82
N LEU A 199 4.47 -10.97 8.88
CA LEU A 199 3.09 -10.95 8.42
C LEU A 199 2.65 -12.28 7.80
N SER A 200 3.50 -12.93 7.00
CA SER A 200 3.17 -14.23 6.40
C SER A 200 2.95 -15.31 7.47
N ARG A 201 3.83 -15.35 8.49
CA ARG A 201 3.66 -16.24 9.66
C ARG A 201 2.40 -15.93 10.46
N TRP A 202 2.09 -14.65 10.64
CA TRP A 202 0.89 -14.23 11.35
C TRP A 202 -0.39 -14.65 10.58
N LEU A 203 -0.43 -14.44 9.26
CA LEU A 203 -1.54 -14.89 8.40
C LEU A 203 -1.72 -16.42 8.44
N ALA A 204 -0.62 -17.18 8.49
CA ALA A 204 -0.66 -18.62 8.68
C ALA A 204 -1.34 -19.00 10.01
N ALA A 205 -0.97 -18.33 11.12
CA ALA A 205 -1.61 -18.55 12.42
C ALA A 205 -3.10 -18.16 12.44
N GLN A 206 -3.53 -17.21 11.59
CA GLN A 206 -4.94 -16.86 11.40
C GLN A 206 -5.69 -17.80 10.43
N HIS A 207 -5.03 -18.88 9.98
CA HIS A 207 -5.57 -19.88 9.06
C HIS A 207 -6.01 -19.28 7.72
N ILE A 208 -5.29 -18.28 7.22
CA ILE A 208 -5.54 -17.71 5.89
C ILE A 208 -5.03 -18.68 4.82
N PRO A 209 -5.88 -19.10 3.86
CA PRO A 209 -5.49 -20.06 2.83
C PRO A 209 -4.23 -19.66 2.06
N GLY A 210 -3.33 -20.61 1.86
CA GLY A 210 -2.07 -20.41 1.15
C GLY A 210 -0.91 -19.91 2.01
N PHE A 211 -1.08 -19.61 3.30
CA PHE A 211 0.04 -19.23 4.19
C PHE A 211 0.46 -20.32 5.17
N GLY A 212 -0.44 -21.23 5.54
CA GLY A 212 -0.12 -22.44 6.31
C GLY A 212 0.21 -23.63 5.42
N SER A 213 0.90 -24.61 5.98
CA SER A 213 1.07 -25.97 5.44
C SER A 213 -0.20 -26.79 5.59
#